data_AF-A0A535Q0K7-F1
#
_entry.id   AF-A0A535Q0K7-F1
#
_cell.length_a   1.000
_cell.length_b   1.000
_cell.length_c   1.000
_cell.angle_alpha   90.00
_cell.angle_beta   90.00
_cell.angle_gamma   90.00
#
_symmetry.space_group_name_H-M   'P 1'
#
loop_
_entity.id
_entity.type
_entity.pdbx_description
1 polymer ?
#
loop_
_entity_poly.entity_id
_entity_poly.type
_entity_poly.pdbx_seq_one_letter_code
_entity_poly.pdbx_strand_id
1 'polypeptide(L)' 'MMKKDHYYVQRLTEQVFVIRERLSTDGEPGSNDRIVRSFDVRQDAYMYADSVNDKQRKLDEHFGHWAQSPL' A
#
# COMPACT_ATOMS: atom_id res chain seq x y z
N MET A 1 9.67 -13.21 9.10
CA MET A 1 9.02 -11.90 9.27
C MET A 1 7.97 -11.80 8.17
N MET A 2 6.67 -11.67 8.49
CA MET A 2 5.64 -11.46 7.46
C MET A 2 5.91 -10.10 6.81
N LYS A 3 6.07 -10.06 5.47
CA LYS A 3 6.14 -8.79 4.73
C LYS A 3 4.81 -8.06 4.94
N LYS A 4 4.87 -6.84 5.46
CA LYS A 4 3.68 -6.00 5.62
C LYS A 4 3.29 -5.44 4.25
N ASP A 5 1.99 -5.35 4.00
CA ASP A 5 1.46 -4.74 2.78
C ASP A 5 1.90 -3.28 2.66
N HIS A 6 2.45 -2.93 1.48
CA HIS A 6 2.90 -1.57 1.15
C HIS A 6 1.73 -0.64 0.84
N TYR A 7 0.64 -1.18 0.30
CA TYR A 7 -0.52 -0.42 -0.10
C TYR A 7 -1.70 -0.73 0.81
N TYR A 8 -2.44 0.29 1.24
CA TYR A 8 -3.62 0.10 2.08
C TYR A 8 -4.75 1.05 1.69
N VAL A 9 -5.99 0.63 1.98
CA VAL A 9 -7.19 1.42 1.74
C VAL A 9 -7.44 2.31 2.96
N GLN A 10 -7.55 3.62 2.74
CA GLN A 10 -8.07 4.57 3.71
C GLN A 10 -9.43 5.09 3.23
N ARG A 11 -10.44 5.05 4.09
CA ARG A 11 -11.72 5.73 3.88
C ARG A 11 -11.59 7.20 4.31
N LEU A 12 -11.77 8.15 3.39
CA LEU A 12 -11.76 9.59 3.70
C LEU A 12 -13.16 10.11 4.03
N THR A 13 -14.16 9.64 3.29
CA THR A 13 -15.58 9.98 3.50
C THR A 13 -16.42 8.72 3.35
N GLU A 14 -17.75 8.82 3.35
CA GLU A 14 -18.60 7.65 3.13
C GLU A 14 -18.43 7.00 1.76
N GLN A 15 -18.05 7.79 0.77
CA GLN A 15 -18.01 7.38 -0.63
C GLN A 15 -16.59 7.40 -1.19
N VAL A 16 -15.64 8.10 -0.56
CA VAL A 16 -14.27 8.22 -1.08
C VAL A 16 -13.32 7.29 -0.34
N PHE A 17 -12.76 6.35 -1.08
CA PHE A 17 -11.72 5.42 -0.65
C PHE A 17 -10.43 5.74 -1.39
N VAL A 18 -9.32 5.86 -0.68
CA VAL A 18 -8.01 6.13 -1.27
C VAL A 18 -7.03 5.01 -0.98
N ILE A 19 -6.18 4.72 -1.94
CA ILE A 19 -5.05 3.81 -1.79
C ILE A 19 -3.85 4.63 -1.41
N ARG A 20 -3.24 4.31 -0.28
CA ARG A 20 -2.01 4.93 0.17
C ARG A 20 -0.85 3.94 0.10
N GLU A 21 0.31 4.47 -0.25
CA GLU A 21 1.59 3.78 -0.22
C GLU A 21 2.33 4.16 1.05
N ARG A 22 2.64 3.16 1.88
CA ARG A 22 3.41 3.34 3.12
C ARG A 22 4.81 3.83 2.78
N LEU A 23 5.25 4.88 3.47
CA LEU A 23 6.63 5.36 3.37
C LEU A 23 7.63 4.42 4.06
N SER A 24 7.19 3.65 5.06
CA SER A 24 8.02 2.62 5.68
C SER A 24 7.19 1.45 6.21
N THR A 25 7.83 0.28 6.33
CA THR A 25 7.25 -0.93 6.93
C THR A 25 7.15 -0.85 8.45
N ASP A 26 7.88 0.06 9.08
CA ASP A 26 7.97 0.18 10.54
C ASP A 26 7.12 1.34 11.09
N GLY A 27 6.69 2.26 10.22
CA GLY A 27 5.77 3.33 10.54
C GLY A 27 4.30 2.88 10.62
N GLU A 28 3.53 3.59 11.44
CA GLU A 28 2.08 3.49 11.39
C GLU A 28 1.54 4.06 10.06
N PRO A 29 0.42 3.52 9.53
CA PRO A 29 -0.27 4.11 8.40
C PRO A 29 -0.60 5.57 8.69
N GLY A 30 -0.04 6.50 7.91
CA GLY A 30 -0.05 7.92 8.23
C GLY A 30 -0.83 8.74 7.21
N SER A 31 -1.37 9.88 7.64
CA SER A 31 -1.93 10.88 6.73
C SER A 31 -0.91 11.48 5.75
N ASN A 32 0.38 11.24 6.01
CA ASN A 32 1.51 11.66 5.16
C ASN A 32 1.87 10.63 4.09
N ASP A 33 1.34 9.41 4.17
CA ASP A 33 1.57 8.38 3.16
C ASP A 33 0.98 8.82 1.82
N ARG A 34 1.69 8.55 0.72
CA ARG A 34 1.31 9.07 -0.60
C ARG A 34 -0.01 8.47 -1.06
N ILE A 35 -0.94 9.31 -1.53
CA ILE A 35 -2.14 8.84 -2.23
C ILE A 35 -1.74 8.41 -3.65
N VAL A 36 -1.98 7.14 -3.97
CA VAL A 36 -1.66 6.53 -5.26
C VAL A 36 -2.87 6.55 -6.19
N ARG A 37 -4.06 6.32 -5.63
CA ARG A 37 -5.32 6.22 -6.38
C ARG A 37 -6.53 6.44 -5.48
N SER A 38 -7.65 6.85 -6.06
CA SER A 38 -8.95 6.98 -5.39
C SER A 38 -10.02 6.14 -6.08
N PHE A 39 -11.05 5.77 -5.31
CA PHE A 39 -12.18 4.96 -5.72
C PHE A 39 -13.44 5.46 -5.03
N ASP A 40 -14.56 5.39 -5.73
CA ASP A 40 -15.89 5.68 -5.16
C ASP A 40 -16.60 4.41 -4.65
N VAL A 41 -16.03 3.24 -4.99
CA VAL A 41 -16.54 1.91 -4.61
C VAL A 41 -15.53 1.22 -3.71
N ARG A 42 -15.97 0.85 -2.50
CA ARG A 42 -15.14 0.16 -1.50
C ARG A 42 -14.48 -1.08 -2.09
N GLN A 43 -15.27 -1.94 -2.74
CA GLN A 43 -14.78 -3.24 -3.22
C GLN A 43 -13.66 -3.09 -4.25
N ASP A 44 -13.79 -2.15 -5.18
CA ASP A 44 -12.77 -1.87 -6.19
C ASP A 44 -11.46 -1.40 -5.54
N ALA A 45 -11.55 -0.57 -4.49
CA ALA A 45 -10.39 -0.12 -3.73
C ALA A 45 -9.62 -1.27 -3.09
N TYR A 46 -10.33 -2.21 -2.44
CA TYR A 46 -9.70 -3.39 -1.83
C TYR A 46 -9.12 -4.34 -2.89
N MET A 47 -9.86 -4.63 -3.96
CA MET A 47 -9.36 -5.45 -5.06
C MET A 47 -8.08 -4.86 -5.68
N TYR A 48 -8.02 -3.54 -5.83
CA TYR A 48 -6.83 -2.87 -6.33
C TYR A 48 -5.67 -3.00 -5.34
N ALA A 49 -5.87 -2.68 -4.05
CA ALA A 49 -4.85 -2.80 -3.01
C ALA A 49 -4.26 -4.21 -2.95
N ASP A 50 -5.12 -5.24 -2.94
CA ASP A 50 -4.69 -6.64 -2.93
C ASP A 50 -3.86 -6.97 -4.18
N SER A 51 -4.32 -6.55 -5.36
CA SER A 51 -3.59 -6.78 -6.61
C SER A 51 -2.21 -6.14 -6.64
N VAL A 52 -2.06 -4.90 -6.15
CA VAL A 52 -0.75 -4.21 -6.14
C VAL A 52 0.16 -4.76 -5.05
N ASN A 53 -0.37 -5.14 -3.89
CA ASN A 53 0.41 -5.79 -2.84
C ASN A 53 0.92 -7.16 -3.27
N ASP A 54 0.10 -7.96 -3.97
CA ASP A 54 0.53 -9.23 -4.53
C ASP A 54 1.65 -9.06 -5.56
N LYS A 55 1.58 -8.02 -6.41
CA LYS A 55 2.66 -7.69 -7.33
C LYS A 55 3.93 -7.27 -6.59
N GLN A 56 3.81 -6.42 -5.57
CA GLN A 56 4.94 -6.00 -4.75
C GLN A 56 5.58 -7.19 -4.05
N ARG A 57 4.78 -8.10 -3.46
CA ARG A 57 5.28 -9.30 -2.78
C ARG A 57 6.08 -10.19 -3.74
N LYS A 58 5.57 -10.40 -4.95
CA LYS A 58 6.28 -11.14 -6.01
C LYS A 58 7.59 -10.47 -6.43
N LEU A 59 7.58 -9.14 -6.56
CA LEU A 59 8.80 -8.38 -6.83
C LEU A 59 9.81 -8.54 -5.69
N ASP A 60 9.37 -8.40 -4.45
CA ASP A 60 10.23 -8.54 -3.28
C ASP A 60 10.75 -9.97 -3.07
N GLU A 61 10.02 -10.99 -3.53
CA GLU A 61 10.44 -12.39 -3.53
C GLU A 61 11.48 -12.66 -4.63
N HIS A 62 11.27 -12.10 -5.83
CA HIS A 62 12.18 -12.28 -6.96
C HIS A 62 13.47 -11.46 -6.85
N PHE A 63 13.41 -10.26 -6.28
CA PHE A 63 14.51 -9.32 -6.30
C PHE A 63 15.15 -9.05 -4.94
N GLY A 64 14.63 -9.64 -3.84
CA GLY A 64 15.27 -9.61 -2.52
C GLY A 64 15.71 -8.20 -2.06
N HIS A 65 14.79 -7.47 -1.43
CA HIS A 65 15.01 -6.18 -0.76
C HIS A 65 15.44 -5.01 -1.66
N TRP A 66 14.46 -4.27 -2.21
CA TRP A 66 14.59 -2.82 -2.42
C TRP A 66 13.82 -2.14 -1.27
N ALA A 67 14.35 -1.24 -0.45
CA ALA A 67 15.65 -0.60 -0.36
C ALA A 67 16.01 -0.44 1.13
N GLN A 68 16.99 -1.19 1.63
CA GLN A 68 17.77 -0.76 2.79
C GLN A 68 19.07 -0.17 2.26
N SER A 69 18.99 0.99 1.61
CA SER A 69 20.16 1.87 1.49
C SER A 69 20.04 2.88 2.62
N PRO A 70 20.77 2.70 3.74
CA PRO A 70 20.97 3.79 4.67
C PRO A 70 21.88 4.81 3.96
N LEU A 71 21.40 6.04 3.80
CA LEU A 71 22.30 7.19 3.73
C LEU A 71 22.67 7.57 5.17
#